data_AF-A0A920HXP5-F1
#
_entry.id   AF-A0A920HXP5-F1
#
_cell.length_a   1.000
_cell.length_b   1.000
_cell.length_c   1.000
_cell.angle_alpha   90.00
_cell.angle_beta   90.00
_cell.angle_gamma   90.00
#
_symmetry.space_group_name_H-M   'P 1'
#
loop_
_entity.id
_entity.type
_entity.pdbx_description
1 polymer ?
#
loop_
_entity_poly.entity_id
_entity_poly.type
_entity_poly.pdbx_seq_one_letter_code
_entity_poly.pdbx_strand_id
1 'polypeptide(L)'
;MFLSYIDHLESFWPKFSLNGTKLYSARVIPFKGSWIEFTTDINNVMYAYIDRKKKLPVTTLLRAIGYESDRDILEIFNLADEFKVTKTGLKGCWKKISSKSIEILG
;
A
#
# COMPACT_ATOMS: atom_id res chain seq x y z
N MET A 1 17.77 9.32 -8.35
CA MET A 1 18.46 9.94 -7.19
C MET A 1 18.15 9.25 -5.86
N PHE A 2 16.99 8.62 -5.65
CA PHE A 2 16.70 7.85 -4.42
C PHE A 2 17.31 6.44 -4.37
N LEU A 3 17.43 5.75 -5.53
CA LEU A 3 17.93 4.38 -5.58
C LEU A 3 19.43 4.24 -5.29
N SER A 4 20.23 5.31 -5.43
CA SER A 4 21.67 5.30 -5.14
C SER A 4 22.01 5.38 -3.64
N TYR A 5 21.00 5.54 -2.77
CA TYR A 5 21.18 5.72 -1.33
C TYR A 5 20.75 4.48 -0.52
N ILE A 6 20.18 3.49 -1.20
CA ILE A 6 19.77 2.22 -0.61
C ILE A 6 20.94 1.25 -0.77
N ASP A 7 21.40 0.71 0.36
CA ASP A 7 22.44 -0.33 0.37
C ASP A 7 21.85 -1.62 -0.22
N HIS A 8 20.73 -2.07 0.33
CA HIS A 8 19.95 -3.14 -0.27
C HIS A 8 18.48 -3.15 0.19
N LEU A 9 17.64 -3.78 -0.64
CA LEU A 9 16.24 -4.06 -0.36
C LEU A 9 16.05 -5.54 -0.04
N GLU A 10 15.61 -5.82 1.19
CA GLU A 10 15.37 -7.16 1.70
C GLU A 10 13.87 -7.46 1.56
N SER A 11 13.45 -8.14 0.49
CA SER A 11 12.07 -8.61 0.36
C SER A 11 11.95 -10.04 0.87
N PHE A 12 11.06 -10.29 1.82
CA PHE A 12 10.83 -11.63 2.35
C PHE A 12 9.69 -12.33 1.61
N TRP A 13 9.83 -13.64 1.40
CA TRP A 13 8.73 -14.51 0.95
C TRP A 13 7.54 -14.41 1.93
N PRO A 14 6.28 -14.51 1.46
CA PRO A 14 5.11 -14.44 2.33
C PRO A 14 5.17 -15.50 3.43
N LYS A 15 5.06 -15.04 4.67
CA LYS A 15 4.91 -15.93 5.82
C LYS A 15 3.45 -16.26 6.01
N PHE A 16 3.12 -17.46 6.44
CA PHE A 16 1.76 -17.82 6.79
C PHE A 16 1.57 -17.66 8.30
N SER A 17 0.56 -16.88 8.69
CA SER A 17 0.09 -16.87 10.07
C SER A 17 -0.66 -18.18 10.38
N LEU A 18 -0.86 -18.48 11.67
CA LEU A 18 -1.55 -19.69 12.15
C LEU A 18 -2.99 -19.82 11.62
N ASN A 19 -3.60 -18.69 11.27
CA ASN A 19 -4.94 -18.60 10.67
C ASN A 19 -4.94 -18.71 9.13
N GLY A 20 -3.77 -18.95 8.50
CA GLY A 20 -3.63 -19.07 7.05
C GLY A 20 -3.45 -17.74 6.31
N THR A 21 -3.46 -16.59 6.99
CA THR A 21 -3.24 -15.29 6.36
C THR A 21 -1.80 -15.13 5.88
N LYS A 22 -1.62 -14.66 4.64
CA LYS A 22 -0.30 -14.31 4.07
C LYS A 22 0.18 -12.98 4.64
N LEU A 23 1.34 -13.01 5.29
CA LEU A 23 2.02 -11.86 5.86
C LEU A 23 3.21 -11.49 4.98
N TYR A 24 3.20 -10.26 4.48
CA TYR A 24 4.29 -9.72 3.67
C TYR A 24 5.22 -8.90 4.55
N SER A 25 6.51 -8.92 4.22
CA SER A 25 7.53 -8.10 4.89
C SER A 25 8.60 -7.65 3.91
N ALA A 26 9.02 -6.39 4.02
CA ALA A 26 10.10 -5.81 3.25
C ALA A 26 10.91 -4.85 4.11
N ARG A 27 12.23 -4.82 3.95
CA ARG A 27 13.14 -3.91 4.67
C ARG A 27 13.96 -3.09 3.68
N VAL A 28 14.05 -1.79 3.95
CA VAL A 28 14.89 -0.83 3.25
C VAL A 28 16.02 -0.43 4.17
N ILE A 29 17.25 -0.81 3.81
CA ILE A 29 18.46 -0.48 4.55
C ILE A 29 19.21 0.60 3.75
N PRO A 30 19.24 1.86 4.23
CA PRO A 30 20.05 2.88 3.57
C PRO A 30 21.52 2.74 3.95
N PHE A 31 22.43 3.20 3.09
CA PHE A 31 23.86 3.29 3.40
C PHE A 31 24.14 4.20 4.62
N LYS A 32 23.32 5.24 4.80
CA LYS A 32 23.40 6.19 5.92
C LYS A 32 21.99 6.63 6.33
N GLY A 33 21.69 6.65 7.63
CA GLY A 33 20.41 7.12 8.16
C GLY A 33 19.52 6.01 8.70
N SER A 34 18.22 6.29 8.85
CA SER A 34 17.26 5.40 9.52
C SER A 34 16.77 4.28 8.62
N TRP A 35 16.70 3.07 9.19
CA TRP A 35 16.16 1.89 8.51
C TRP A 35 14.63 1.95 8.47
N ILE A 36 14.04 1.40 7.40
CA ILE A 36 12.58 1.32 7.27
C ILE A 36 12.19 -0.13 7.05
N GLU A 37 11.28 -0.64 7.88
CA GLU A 37 10.73 -1.99 7.74
C GLU A 37 9.23 -1.91 7.54
N PHE A 38 8.72 -2.63 6.55
CA PHE A 38 7.31 -2.75 6.22
C PHE A 38 6.82 -4.15 6.57
N THR A 39 5.68 -4.25 7.24
CA THR A 39 5.07 -5.54 7.59
C THR A 39 3.55 -5.46 7.48
N THR A 40 2.92 -6.54 7.01
CA THR A 40 1.47 -6.71 7.06
C THR A 40 1.07 -7.55 8.28
N ASP A 41 -0.01 -7.15 8.94
CA ASP A 41 -0.61 -7.86 10.07
C ASP A 41 -1.71 -8.85 9.62
N ILE A 42 -2.19 -9.71 10.54
CA ILE A 42 -3.28 -10.67 10.30
C ILE A 42 -4.60 -10.00 9.86
N ASN A 43 -4.77 -8.73 10.18
CA ASN A 43 -5.94 -7.92 9.82
C ASN A 43 -5.78 -7.24 8.44
N ASN A 44 -4.80 -7.65 7.63
CA ASN A 44 -4.44 -7.04 6.35
C ASN A 44 -4.05 -5.55 6.44
N VAL A 45 -3.64 -5.09 7.63
CA VAL A 45 -3.15 -3.72 7.84
C VAL A 45 -1.63 -3.68 7.67
N MET A 46 -1.14 -2.73 6.89
CA MET A 46 0.29 -2.54 6.65
C MET A 46 0.87 -1.47 7.58
N TYR A 47 1.99 -1.81 8.21
CA TYR A 47 2.73 -0.95 9.13
C TYR A 47 4.14 -0.69 8.63
N ALA A 48 4.67 0.49 8.97
CA ALA A 48 6.06 0.87 8.81
C ALA A 48 6.72 1.03 10.19
N TYR A 49 7.94 0.52 10.32
CA TYR A 49 8.85 0.73 11.44
C TYR A 49 10.02 1.57 10.94
N ILE A 50 10.23 2.71 11.56
CA ILE A 50 11.36 3.58 11.26
C ILE A 50 12.34 3.44 12.42
N ASP A 51 13.60 3.12 12.14
CA ASP A 51 14.68 3.03 13.13
C ASP A 51 14.38 2.05 14.29
N ARG A 52 13.60 0.99 14.01
CA ARG A 52 13.07 0.04 15.01
C ARG A 52 12.28 0.69 16.16
N LYS A 53 11.77 1.91 15.96
CA LYS A 53 10.92 2.64 16.91
C LYS A 53 9.46 2.23 16.76
N LYS A 54 8.54 3.11 17.17
CA LYS A 54 7.10 2.88 17.20
C LYS A 54 6.55 2.54 15.81
N LYS A 55 5.67 1.54 15.74
CA LYS A 55 4.91 1.21 14.54
C LYS A 55 3.99 2.35 14.13
N LEU A 56 3.98 2.68 12.85
CA LEU A 56 3.08 3.66 12.25
C LEU A 56 2.33 3.02 11.07
N PRO A 57 1.05 3.37 10.84
CA PRO A 57 0.36 2.98 9.62
C PRO A 57 1.11 3.53 8.40
N VAL A 58 1.22 2.74 7.33
CA VAL A 58 1.90 3.17 6.09
C VAL A 58 1.26 4.44 5.50
N THR A 59 -0.05 4.61 5.67
CA THR A 59 -0.75 5.83 5.24
C THR A 59 -0.23 7.09 5.93
N THR A 60 0.25 7.02 7.18
CA THR A 60 0.87 8.16 7.87
C THR A 60 2.20 8.54 7.23
N LEU A 61 2.99 7.55 6.83
CA LEU A 61 4.25 7.77 6.11
C LEU A 61 3.99 8.41 4.73
N LEU A 62 3.00 7.92 3.99
CA LEU A 62 2.64 8.48 2.68
C LEU A 62 2.20 9.95 2.78
N ARG A 63 1.39 10.29 3.79
CA ARG A 63 1.04 11.68 4.07
C ARG A 63 2.26 12.54 4.38
N ALA A 64 3.20 12.03 5.16
CA ALA A 64 4.43 12.75 5.49
C ALA A 64 5.35 13.00 4.27
N ILE A 65 5.26 12.17 3.22
CA ILE A 65 6.07 12.30 1.99
C ILE A 65 5.40 13.23 0.96
N GLY A 66 4.13 13.62 1.17
CA GLY A 66 3.44 14.60 0.33
C GLY A 66 2.12 14.12 -0.30
N TYR A 67 1.61 12.94 0.08
CA TYR A 67 0.30 12.47 -0.36
C TYR A 67 -0.77 12.84 0.66
N GLU A 68 -1.31 14.05 0.54
CA GLU A 68 -2.16 14.65 1.57
C GLU A 68 -3.56 14.03 1.61
N SER A 69 -4.15 13.72 0.45
CA SER A 69 -5.52 13.20 0.38
C SER A 69 -5.57 11.68 0.16
N ASP A 70 -6.68 11.07 0.57
CA ASP A 70 -6.92 9.63 0.37
C ASP A 70 -6.95 9.29 -1.12
N ARG A 71 -7.41 10.22 -1.97
CA ARG A 71 -7.42 10.07 -3.43
C ARG A 71 -6.01 9.91 -3.96
N ASP A 72 -5.09 10.78 -3.55
CA ASP A 72 -3.69 10.75 -4.00
C ASP A 72 -3.04 9.43 -3.60
N ILE A 73 -3.29 8.98 -2.37
CA ILE A 73 -2.80 7.69 -1.87
C ILE A 73 -3.34 6.54 -2.74
N LEU A 74 -4.64 6.52 -3.03
CA LEU A 74 -5.27 5.47 -3.84
C LEU A 74 -4.77 5.48 -5.30
N GLU A 75 -4.46 6.65 -5.85
CA GLU A 75 -3.94 6.80 -7.21
C GLU A 75 -2.55 6.18 -7.39
N ILE A 76 -1.65 6.32 -6.40
CA ILE A 76 -0.31 5.69 -6.43
C ILE A 76 -0.41 4.16 -6.52
N PHE A 77 -1.41 3.58 -5.85
CA PHE A 77 -1.64 2.13 -5.87
C PHE A 77 -2.52 1.68 -7.04
N ASN A 78 -2.88 2.60 -7.95
CA ASN A 78 -3.80 2.36 -9.06
C ASN A 78 -5.16 1.78 -8.60
N LEU A 79 -5.60 2.19 -7.41
CA LEU A 79 -6.87 1.82 -6.79
C LEU A 79 -7.97 2.87 -7.00
N ALA A 80 -7.62 4.05 -7.51
CA ALA A 80 -8.56 5.11 -7.86
C ALA A 80 -8.84 5.10 -9.37
N ASP A 81 -10.08 4.78 -9.76
CA ASP A 81 -10.57 5.01 -11.12
C ASP A 81 -11.56 6.19 -11.11
N GLU A 82 -11.32 7.20 -11.94
CA GLU A 82 -12.24 8.33 -12.11
C GLU A 82 -13.23 8.10 -13.25
N PHE A 83 -14.53 8.20 -12.96
CA PHE A 83 -15.58 8.12 -13.97
C PHE A 83 -16.37 9.42 -14.04
N LYS A 84 -16.30 10.09 -15.20
CA LYS A 84 -17.13 11.27 -15.49
C LYS A 84 -18.56 10.80 -15.80
N VAL A 85 -19.47 10.98 -14.86
CA VAL A 85 -20.86 10.53 -15.00
C VAL A 85 -21.67 11.55 -15.83
N THR A 86 -22.07 11.16 -17.05
CA THR A 86 -23.14 11.83 -17.81
C THR A 86 -24.45 11.08 -17.62
N LYS A 87 -25.60 11.79 -17.69
CA LYS A 87 -26.94 11.19 -17.45
C LYS A 87 -27.23 9.94 -18.30
N THR A 88 -26.60 9.83 -19.47
CA THR A 88 -26.73 8.70 -20.39
C THR A 88 -25.81 7.51 -20.04
N GLY A 89 -24.69 7.73 -19.36
CA GLY A 89 -23.66 6.72 -19.04
C GLY A 89 -23.85 5.99 -17.69
N LEU A 90 -24.79 6.43 -16.86
CA LEU A 90 -25.05 5.88 -15.52
C LEU A 90 -25.29 4.37 -15.52
N LYS A 91 -26.04 3.83 -16.50
CA LYS A 91 -26.38 2.39 -16.55
C LYS A 91 -25.17 1.48 -16.79
N GLY A 92 -24.14 1.96 -17.49
CA GLY A 92 -22.92 1.20 -17.74
C GLY A 92 -21.94 1.20 -16.57
N CYS A 93 -21.92 2.29 -15.79
CA CYS A 93 -20.99 2.45 -14.67
C CYS A 93 -21.20 1.39 -13.58
N TRP A 94 -22.45 1.08 -13.22
CA TRP A 94 -22.77 0.08 -12.20
C TRP A 94 -22.25 -1.32 -12.52
N LYS A 95 -22.31 -1.73 -13.81
CA LYS A 95 -21.78 -3.02 -14.24
C LYS A 95 -20.27 -3.09 -14.09
N LYS A 96 -19.57 -2.01 -14.44
CA LYS A 96 -18.10 -1.94 -14.38
C LYS A 96 -17.58 -1.86 -12.94
N ILE A 97 -18.27 -1.11 -12.08
CA ILE A 97 -18.00 -1.05 -10.64
C ILE A 97 -18.20 -2.44 -10.02
N SER A 98 -19.29 -3.15 -10.36
CA SER A 98 -19.56 -4.50 -9.84
C SER A 98 -18.43 -5.49 -10.21
N SER A 99 -17.98 -5.47 -11.46
CA SER A 99 -16.86 -6.33 -11.89
C SER A 99 -15.55 -6.02 -11.16
N LYS A 100 -15.20 -4.73 -10.98
CA LYS A 100 -13.98 -4.33 -10.28
C LYS A 100 -14.01 -4.70 -8.79
N SER A 101 -15.17 -4.55 -8.14
CA SER A 101 -15.34 -4.98 -6.75
C SER A 101 -15.14 -6.48 -6.57
N ILE A 102 -15.51 -7.30 -7.56
CA ILE A 102 -15.27 -8.74 -7.54
C ILE A 102 -13.78 -9.06 -7.69
N GLU A 103 -13.03 -8.33 -8.53
CA GLU A 103 -11.58 -8.50 -8.67
C GLU A 103 -10.79 -8.08 -7.41
N ILE A 104 -11.25 -7.07 -6.67
CA ILE A 104 -10.57 -6.59 -5.45
C ILE A 104 -10.82 -7.54 -4.27
N LEU A 105 -11.93 -8.29 -4.28
CA LEU A 105 -12.34 -9.20 -3.21
C LEU A 105 -11.99 -10.67 -3.47
N GLY A 106 -11.56 -11.03 -4.69
CA GLY A 106 -11.14 -12.38 -5.09
C GLY A 106 -9.64 -12.60 -4.98
#